data_AF-A0A391PD16-F1
#
_entry.id   AF-A0A391PD16-F1
#
_cell.length_a   1.000
_cell.length_b   1.000
_cell.length_c   1.000
_cell.angle_alpha   90.00
_cell.angle_beta   90.00
_cell.angle_gamma   90.00
#
_symmetry.space_group_name_H-M   'P 1'
#
loop_
_entity.id
_entity.type
_entity.pdbx_description
1 polymer ?
#
loop_
_entity_poly.entity_id
_entity_poly.type
_entity_poly.pdbx_seq_one_letter_code
_entity_poly.pdbx_strand_id
1 'polypeptide(L)'
;MSTVVRKDWVPRNEYTTPIQDIPMWRNSGIIKAVTDEREKIQVGKITYEEFDDGQFQYIIVPFWPIIDMLPSKVFQGIPGIDMTLRLEKYYRVNYVPTFITERTPGESREDLWELMESVGLDYYDRLEWLIRTDLRAAIDNLIVERAREEKRIVKAQTSEEFTHFLEDGQYGDEIEVPRIEILGNGSKACVKTLNRLMHYGIRLHLQQEQIDLDVESYKNWIPIFRQMYEMDEAIRKKQQKAGIEEAKEQGKYKGRKRKGTDTQLLEDAIRAFQEKEMSLEEALHLTNLSKSTFYRRIREQNER
;
A
#
# COMPACT_ATOMS: atom_id res chain seq x y z
N MET A 1 6.78 -0.19 26.26
CA MET A 1 6.08 0.52 27.34
C MET A 1 4.64 0.67 26.89
N SER A 2 3.67 0.29 27.72
CA SER A 2 2.26 0.62 27.48
C SER A 2 2.15 2.15 27.57
N THR A 3 2.13 2.81 26.42
CA THR A 3 1.96 4.25 26.33
C THR A 3 0.45 4.48 26.38
N VAL A 4 -0.07 4.90 27.53
CA VAL A 4 -1.51 5.17 27.69
C VAL A 4 -1.87 6.42 26.88
N VAL A 5 -2.89 6.35 26.03
CA VAL A 5 -3.42 7.54 25.34
C VAL A 5 -4.07 8.45 26.39
N ARG A 6 -3.65 9.71 26.43
CA ARG A 6 -4.15 10.68 27.39
C ARG A 6 -5.52 11.20 26.97
N LYS A 7 -6.49 11.05 27.88
CA LYS A 7 -7.87 11.56 27.74
C LYS A 7 -8.15 12.73 28.69
N ASP A 8 -7.30 12.91 29.70
CA ASP A 8 -7.36 13.92 30.77
C ASP A 8 -6.73 15.26 30.33
N TRP A 9 -6.68 15.53 29.03
CA TRP A 9 -5.98 16.70 28.53
C TRP A 9 -6.77 17.98 28.76
N VAL A 10 -6.06 19.02 29.21
CA VAL A 10 -6.59 20.36 29.43
C VAL A 10 -6.00 21.30 28.38
N PRO A 11 -6.82 22.14 27.72
CA PRO A 11 -6.33 23.16 26.81
C PRO A 11 -5.24 24.03 27.44
N ARG A 12 -4.21 24.36 26.67
CA ARG A 12 -3.07 25.14 27.15
C ARG A 12 -3.19 26.63 26.83
N ASN A 13 -3.96 26.98 25.79
CA ASN A 13 -4.14 28.32 25.26
C ASN A 13 -5.36 28.37 24.33
N GLU A 14 -5.70 29.56 23.82
CA GLU A 14 -6.82 29.78 22.89
C GLU A 14 -6.76 28.88 21.64
N TYR A 15 -5.58 28.65 21.07
CA TYR A 15 -5.40 27.80 19.87
C TYR A 15 -5.64 26.31 20.13
N THR A 16 -5.73 25.90 21.39
CA THR A 16 -5.97 24.51 21.78
C THR A 16 -7.28 24.35 22.53
N THR A 17 -7.98 25.42 22.88
CA THR A 17 -9.29 25.34 23.53
C THR A 17 -10.36 25.05 22.48
N PRO A 18 -11.02 23.88 22.49
CA PRO A 18 -12.01 23.52 21.47
C PRO A 18 -13.22 24.45 21.51
N ILE A 19 -13.72 24.81 20.33
CA ILE A 19 -15.02 25.45 20.18
C ILE A 19 -16.10 24.40 20.44
N GLN A 20 -17.09 24.74 21.28
CA GLN A 20 -18.14 23.83 21.76
C GLN A 20 -19.48 24.03 21.05
N ASP A 21 -19.56 24.99 20.12
CA ASP A 21 -20.76 25.29 19.34
C ASP A 21 -21.03 24.24 18.25
N ILE A 22 -22.16 24.38 17.56
CA ILE A 22 -22.54 23.48 16.46
C ILE A 22 -21.87 24.02 15.19
N PRO A 23 -21.00 23.24 14.52
CA PRO A 23 -20.40 23.69 13.27
C PRO A 23 -21.45 23.77 12.17
N MET A 24 -21.41 24.85 11.37
CA MET A 24 -22.25 24.99 10.18
C MET A 24 -21.72 24.16 9.01
N TRP A 25 -20.40 23.97 8.96
CA TRP A 25 -19.73 23.17 7.95
C TRP A 25 -18.72 22.25 8.61
N ARG A 26 -18.65 21.01 8.13
CA ARG A 26 -17.68 20.01 8.58
C ARG A 26 -17.14 19.25 7.39
N ASN A 27 -15.82 19.13 7.34
CA ASN A 27 -15.11 18.32 6.37
C ASN A 27 -14.14 17.38 7.10
N SER A 28 -13.93 16.16 6.61
CA SER A 28 -13.05 15.19 7.27
C SER A 28 -12.25 14.36 6.27
N GLY A 29 -11.00 14.08 6.64
CA GLY A 29 -10.08 13.25 5.91
C GLY A 29 -9.35 12.24 6.80
N ILE A 30 -8.98 11.09 6.24
CA ILE A 30 -8.06 10.12 6.83
C ILE A 30 -6.65 10.48 6.38
N ILE A 31 -5.78 10.75 7.36
CA ILE A 31 -4.34 10.91 7.13
C ILE A 31 -3.74 9.53 6.89
N LYS A 32 -3.05 9.37 5.76
CA LYS A 32 -2.39 8.12 5.38
C LYS A 32 -0.90 8.32 5.18
N ALA A 33 -0.08 7.46 5.79
CA ALA A 33 1.34 7.37 5.49
C ALA A 33 1.56 6.44 4.29
N VAL A 34 2.27 6.92 3.27
CA VAL A 34 2.54 6.15 2.05
C VAL A 34 3.94 5.55 2.10
N THR A 35 4.04 4.22 2.07
CA THR A 35 5.33 3.51 2.10
C THR A 35 6.05 3.56 0.76
N ASP A 36 7.34 3.17 0.74
CA ASP A 36 8.13 2.98 -0.48
C ASP A 36 7.46 2.00 -1.46
N GLU A 37 6.69 1.03 -0.94
CA GLU A 37 5.93 0.04 -1.70
C GLU A 37 4.54 0.53 -2.15
N ARG A 38 4.25 1.83 -1.98
CA ARG A 38 2.95 2.48 -2.25
C ARG A 38 1.79 1.97 -1.42
N GLU A 39 2.06 1.29 -0.31
CA GLU A 39 1.02 0.95 0.66
C GLU A 39 0.59 2.20 1.42
N LYS A 40 -0.72 2.38 1.61
CA LYS A 40 -1.31 3.52 2.30
C LYS A 40 -1.77 3.08 3.69
N ILE A 41 -1.07 3.49 4.74
CA ILE A 41 -1.35 3.11 6.13
C ILE A 41 -2.13 4.23 6.81
N GLN A 42 -3.24 3.92 7.47
CA GLN A 42 -4.09 4.92 8.12
C GLN A 42 -3.51 5.30 9.48
N VAL A 43 -3.08 6.55 9.64
CA VAL A 43 -2.38 7.02 10.84
C VAL A 43 -3.16 8.05 11.66
N GLY A 44 -4.26 8.57 11.12
CA GLY A 44 -5.18 9.42 11.88
C GLY A 44 -6.34 9.94 11.04
N LYS A 45 -7.24 10.67 11.69
CA LYS A 45 -8.29 11.46 11.06
C LYS A 45 -8.02 12.94 11.32
N ILE A 46 -8.24 13.78 10.31
CA ILE A 46 -8.29 15.23 10.44
C ILE A 46 -9.70 15.70 10.08
N THR A 47 -10.26 16.57 10.92
CA THR A 47 -11.58 17.17 10.72
C THR A 47 -11.41 18.68 10.75
N TYR A 48 -11.98 19.37 9.76
CA TYR A 48 -12.16 20.81 9.73
C TYR A 48 -13.61 21.13 10.09
N GLU A 49 -13.81 22.10 10.95
CA GLU A 49 -15.10 22.62 11.37
C GLU A 49 -15.11 24.13 11.29
N GLU A 50 -16.20 24.69 10.78
CA GLU A 50 -16.44 26.12 10.66
C GLU A 50 -17.76 26.48 11.31
N PHE A 51 -17.77 27.61 12.02
CA PHE A 51 -18.88 28.07 12.86
C PHE A 51 -19.54 29.32 12.28
N ASP A 52 -20.70 29.68 12.81
CA ASP A 52 -21.53 30.78 12.28
C ASP A 52 -20.89 32.17 12.44
N ASP A 53 -20.07 32.34 13.47
CA ASP A 53 -19.31 33.55 13.75
C ASP A 53 -18.01 33.68 12.94
N GLY A 54 -17.74 32.74 12.03
CA GLY A 54 -16.55 32.69 11.18
C GLY A 54 -15.32 32.09 11.87
N GLN A 55 -15.44 31.63 13.13
CA GLN A 55 -14.39 30.84 13.74
C GLN A 55 -14.29 29.45 13.07
N PHE A 56 -13.15 28.81 13.23
CA PHE A 56 -12.92 27.46 12.73
C PHE A 56 -11.98 26.67 13.64
N GLN A 57 -11.99 25.34 13.49
CA GLN A 57 -11.02 24.48 14.14
C GLN A 57 -10.63 23.27 13.29
N TYR A 58 -9.37 22.84 13.45
CA TYR A 58 -8.92 21.52 13.03
C TYR A 58 -8.84 20.58 14.23
N ILE A 59 -9.36 19.37 14.08
CA ILE A 59 -9.31 18.29 15.06
C ILE A 59 -8.55 17.14 14.44
N ILE A 60 -7.40 16.80 15.02
CA ILE A 60 -6.58 15.67 14.58
C ILE A 60 -6.69 14.55 15.61
N VAL A 61 -7.10 13.37 15.16
CA VAL A 61 -7.29 12.15 15.96
C VAL A 61 -6.29 11.10 15.46
N PRO A 62 -5.14 10.91 16.13
CA PRO A 62 -4.17 9.89 15.71
C PRO A 62 -4.69 8.48 15.99
N PHE A 63 -4.43 7.55 15.07
CA PHE A 63 -4.75 6.13 15.24
C PHE A 63 -3.61 5.42 15.98
N TRP A 64 -3.47 5.73 17.27
CA TRP A 64 -2.41 5.17 18.13
C TRP A 64 -2.24 3.66 18.04
N PRO A 65 -3.32 2.83 17.99
CA PRO A 65 -3.18 1.39 17.86
C PRO A 65 -2.39 0.96 16.61
N ILE A 66 -2.50 1.71 15.50
CA ILE A 66 -1.73 1.48 14.27
C ILE A 66 -0.35 2.11 14.39
N ILE A 67 -0.28 3.39 14.78
CA ILE A 67 0.98 4.15 14.89
C ILE A 67 2.00 3.40 15.76
N ASP A 68 1.57 2.82 16.87
CA ASP A 68 2.43 2.10 17.81
C ASP A 68 3.01 0.79 17.26
N MET A 69 2.60 0.37 16.06
CA MET A 69 3.16 -0.78 15.33
C MET A 69 4.08 -0.37 14.18
N LEU A 70 4.12 0.92 13.82
CA LEU A 70 4.88 1.39 12.67
C LEU A 70 6.34 1.69 13.06
N PRO A 71 7.31 1.32 12.20
CA PRO A 71 8.68 1.78 12.38
C PRO A 71 8.78 3.27 12.08
N SER A 72 9.71 3.97 12.75
CA SER A 72 9.95 5.40 12.55
C SER A 72 10.31 5.77 11.11
N LYS A 73 10.89 4.83 10.33
CA LYS A 73 11.13 5.02 8.89
C LYS A 73 9.84 5.22 8.09
N VAL A 74 8.75 4.57 8.51
CA VAL A 74 7.45 4.62 7.82
C VAL A 74 6.63 5.82 8.26
N PHE A 75 6.68 6.18 9.55
CA PHE A 75 5.92 7.28 10.11
C PHE A 75 6.73 8.01 11.18
N GLN A 76 7.02 9.29 10.95
CA GLN A 76 7.83 10.14 11.85
C GLN A 76 6.97 11.07 12.72
N GLY A 77 5.68 11.17 12.43
CA GLY A 77 4.73 12.06 13.10
C GLY A 77 3.96 12.94 12.12
N ILE A 78 2.98 13.68 12.64
CA ILE A 78 2.20 14.67 11.87
C ILE A 78 2.85 16.04 12.07
N PRO A 79 3.30 16.74 10.99
CA PRO A 79 3.89 18.06 11.09
C PRO A 79 3.07 19.08 11.90
N GLY A 80 3.74 19.77 12.83
CA GLY A 80 3.11 20.76 13.71
C GLY A 80 2.32 20.17 14.90
N ILE A 81 2.37 18.85 15.08
CA ILE A 81 1.74 18.14 16.21
C ILE A 81 2.81 17.53 17.11
N ASP A 82 2.83 17.93 18.37
CA ASP A 82 3.65 17.28 19.39
C ASP A 82 3.02 15.94 19.81
N MET A 83 3.35 14.90 19.03
CA MET A 83 2.85 13.55 19.25
C MET A 83 3.42 12.89 20.52
N THR A 84 4.44 13.48 21.16
CA THR A 84 4.98 12.96 22.43
C THR A 84 3.98 13.09 23.59
N LEU A 85 3.03 14.04 23.48
CA LEU A 85 1.95 14.21 24.45
C LEU A 85 0.95 13.06 24.46
N ARG A 86 0.87 12.33 23.34
CA ARG A 86 0.02 11.16 23.13
C ARG A 86 -1.47 11.37 23.48
N LEU A 87 -2.02 12.47 23.01
CA LEU A 87 -3.42 12.84 23.22
C LEU A 87 -4.37 12.04 22.32
N GLU A 88 -5.60 11.84 22.79
CA GLU A 88 -6.70 11.29 21.97
C GLU A 88 -7.06 12.24 20.81
N LYS A 89 -7.06 13.55 21.06
CA LYS A 89 -7.37 14.59 20.07
C LYS A 89 -6.41 15.76 20.21
N TYR A 90 -6.05 16.36 19.07
CA TYR A 90 -5.27 17.59 19.00
C TYR A 90 -6.11 18.66 18.30
N TYR A 91 -6.42 19.72 19.04
CA TYR A 91 -7.17 20.86 18.53
C TYR A 91 -6.24 21.96 18.02
N ARG A 92 -6.66 22.61 16.94
CA ARG A 92 -6.07 23.84 16.39
C ARG A 92 -7.21 24.79 16.06
N VAL A 93 -7.50 25.70 16.98
CA VAL A 93 -8.62 26.65 16.89
C VAL A 93 -8.12 27.97 16.31
N ASN A 94 -8.83 28.48 15.30
CA ASN A 94 -8.50 29.70 14.56
C ASN A 94 -7.04 29.76 14.09
N TYR A 95 -6.47 28.59 13.81
CA TYR A 95 -5.08 28.41 13.41
C TYR A 95 -4.95 27.25 12.43
N VAL A 96 -4.34 27.52 11.28
CA VAL A 96 -4.11 26.49 10.26
C VAL A 96 -2.83 25.71 10.62
N PRO A 97 -2.90 24.38 10.89
CA PRO A 97 -1.72 23.62 11.29
C PRO A 97 -0.69 23.50 10.16
N THR A 98 0.59 23.33 10.53
CA THR A 98 1.70 23.10 9.59
C THR A 98 1.41 21.94 8.62
N PHE A 99 0.74 20.90 9.10
CA PHE A 99 0.27 19.80 8.24
C PHE A 99 -0.54 20.29 7.03
N ILE A 100 -1.42 21.27 7.22
CA ILE A 100 -2.22 21.86 6.14
C ILE A 100 -1.38 22.87 5.35
N THR A 101 -0.66 23.78 6.02
CA THR A 101 0.00 24.91 5.34
C THR A 101 1.07 24.48 4.33
N GLU A 102 1.83 23.45 4.65
CA GLU A 102 2.94 22.95 3.80
C GLU A 102 2.48 22.22 2.53
N ARG A 103 1.16 22.02 2.34
CA ARG A 103 0.61 21.20 1.25
C ARG A 103 -0.50 21.87 0.45
N THR A 104 -0.90 23.07 0.83
CA THR A 104 -2.08 23.74 0.29
C THR A 104 -1.77 25.16 -0.14
N PRO A 105 -2.37 25.64 -1.23
CA PRO A 105 -2.30 27.04 -1.63
C PRO A 105 -2.69 27.98 -0.48
N GLY A 106 -1.87 29.00 -0.24
CA GLY A 106 -2.22 30.08 0.67
C GLY A 106 -3.26 31.02 0.05
N GLU A 107 -4.09 31.63 0.89
CA GLU A 107 -5.18 32.51 0.48
C GLU A 107 -4.71 33.74 -0.32
N SER A 108 -3.48 34.20 -0.08
CA SER A 108 -2.90 35.37 -0.75
C SER A 108 -2.27 35.09 -2.11
N ARG A 109 -2.37 33.86 -2.65
CA ARG A 109 -1.83 33.52 -3.98
C ARG A 109 -2.64 34.16 -5.10
N GLU A 110 -1.96 34.75 -6.08
CA GLU A 110 -2.60 35.35 -7.27
C GLU A 110 -3.36 34.30 -8.10
N ASP A 111 -2.80 33.10 -8.23
CA ASP A 111 -3.35 31.98 -9.02
C ASP A 111 -4.29 31.06 -8.21
N LEU A 112 -4.75 31.48 -7.03
CA LEU A 112 -5.49 30.63 -6.09
C LEU A 112 -6.73 29.99 -6.73
N TRP A 113 -7.57 30.78 -7.41
CA TRP A 113 -8.83 30.30 -7.94
C TRP A 113 -8.64 29.39 -9.16
N GLU A 114 -7.62 29.64 -9.98
CA GLU A 114 -7.24 28.73 -11.08
C GLU A 114 -6.80 27.36 -10.51
N LEU A 115 -6.05 27.38 -9.40
CA LEU A 115 -5.71 26.17 -8.67
C LEU A 115 -6.98 25.48 -8.19
N MET A 116 -7.85 26.16 -7.42
CA MET A 116 -9.11 25.56 -6.91
C MET A 116 -9.95 24.93 -8.03
N GLU A 117 -10.12 25.64 -9.14
CA GLU A 117 -10.87 25.13 -10.31
C GLU A 117 -10.23 23.88 -10.91
N SER A 118 -8.89 23.80 -10.96
CA SER A 118 -8.17 22.63 -11.49
C SER A 118 -8.46 21.32 -10.74
N VAL A 119 -8.94 21.41 -9.49
CA VAL A 119 -9.37 20.25 -8.67
C VAL A 119 -10.90 20.22 -8.48
N GLY A 120 -11.63 21.03 -9.23
CA GLY A 120 -13.10 21.11 -9.21
C GLY A 120 -13.68 21.76 -7.96
N LEU A 121 -12.98 22.75 -7.39
CA LEU A 121 -13.46 23.57 -6.28
C LEU A 121 -13.83 24.99 -6.74
N ASP A 122 -14.98 25.44 -6.28
CA ASP A 122 -15.51 26.80 -6.46
C ASP A 122 -15.52 27.60 -5.13
N TYR A 123 -14.93 27.04 -4.07
CA TYR A 123 -14.73 27.66 -2.77
C TYR A 123 -13.32 27.35 -2.23
N TYR A 124 -12.85 28.16 -1.28
CA TYR A 124 -11.55 27.96 -0.64
C TYR A 124 -11.68 27.07 0.61
N ASP A 125 -11.35 25.78 0.47
CA ASP A 125 -11.17 24.86 1.60
C ASP A 125 -9.85 24.11 1.43
N ARG A 126 -8.92 24.38 2.35
CA ARG A 126 -7.57 23.80 2.32
C ARG A 126 -7.58 22.30 2.60
N LEU A 127 -8.50 21.79 3.43
CA LEU A 127 -8.61 20.35 3.68
C LEU A 127 -9.21 19.65 2.46
N GLU A 128 -10.23 20.25 1.84
CA GLU A 128 -10.83 19.72 0.63
C GLU A 128 -9.82 19.63 -0.52
N TRP A 129 -9.01 20.67 -0.70
CA TRP A 129 -7.88 20.67 -1.63
C TRP A 129 -6.97 19.46 -1.42
N LEU A 130 -6.60 19.16 -0.16
CA LEU A 130 -5.73 18.02 0.14
C LEU A 130 -6.38 16.68 -0.14
N ILE A 131 -7.68 16.56 0.06
CA ILE A 131 -8.37 15.30 -0.20
C ILE A 131 -8.48 15.05 -1.72
N ARG A 132 -8.50 16.10 -2.52
CA ARG A 132 -8.59 16.01 -3.99
C ARG A 132 -7.23 15.92 -4.70
N THR A 133 -6.13 16.02 -3.97
CA THR A 133 -4.78 16.00 -4.54
C THR A 133 -3.89 14.99 -3.82
N ASP A 134 -2.91 14.42 -4.54
CA ASP A 134 -1.89 13.55 -3.94
C ASP A 134 -0.66 14.34 -3.44
N LEU A 135 -0.83 15.64 -3.14
CA LEU A 135 0.27 16.52 -2.75
C LEU A 135 0.84 16.13 -1.38
N ARG A 136 2.17 16.17 -1.29
CA ARG A 136 2.94 15.84 -0.09
C ARG A 136 3.87 16.98 0.25
N ALA A 137 4.14 17.16 1.54
CA ALA A 137 5.21 18.04 1.97
C ALA A 137 6.57 17.36 1.74
N ALA A 138 7.63 18.13 1.56
CA ALA A 138 8.98 17.59 1.36
C ALA A 138 9.52 16.81 2.58
N ILE A 139 8.92 17.03 3.75
CA ILE A 139 9.41 16.54 5.05
C ILE A 139 8.76 15.23 5.51
N ASP A 140 7.80 14.69 4.76
CA ASP A 140 7.09 13.45 5.13
C ASP A 140 6.44 12.74 3.93
N ASN A 141 5.78 11.63 4.21
CA ASN A 141 5.12 10.75 3.24
C ASN A 141 3.59 10.73 3.41
N LEU A 142 2.99 11.77 3.97
CA LEU A 142 1.57 11.80 4.33
C LEU A 142 0.70 12.37 3.21
N ILE A 143 -0.45 11.73 2.98
CA ILE A 143 -1.56 12.20 2.15
C ILE A 143 -2.85 12.23 2.96
N VAL A 144 -3.91 12.81 2.40
CA VAL A 144 -5.26 12.78 2.98
C VAL A 144 -6.24 12.21 1.98
N GLU A 145 -7.10 11.29 2.42
CA GLU A 145 -8.24 10.80 1.64
C GLU A 145 -9.54 11.10 2.37
N ARG A 146 -10.68 11.14 1.67
CA ARG A 146 -11.99 11.44 2.24
C ARG A 146 -12.30 10.52 3.42
N ALA A 147 -12.62 11.07 4.59
CA ALA A 147 -13.17 10.26 5.67
C ALA A 147 -14.68 10.08 5.49
N ARG A 148 -15.18 8.87 5.72
CA ARG A 148 -16.61 8.63 5.87
C ARG A 148 -17.11 9.12 7.22
N GLU A 149 -18.37 9.49 7.26
CA GLU A 149 -19.07 9.81 8.52
C GLU A 149 -19.42 8.54 9.29
N GLU A 150 -19.89 7.53 8.59
CA GLU A 150 -20.34 6.26 9.17
C GLU A 150 -19.33 5.14 8.92
N LYS A 151 -19.13 4.31 9.95
CA LYS A 151 -18.40 3.05 9.82
C LYS A 151 -19.21 2.05 9.01
N ARG A 152 -18.53 1.19 8.26
CA ARG A 152 -19.14 0.08 7.52
C ARG A 152 -18.99 -1.22 8.29
N ILE A 153 -20.07 -2.00 8.34
CA ILE A 153 -20.06 -3.39 8.82
C ILE A 153 -20.49 -4.25 7.64
N VAL A 154 -19.58 -5.06 7.11
CA VAL A 154 -19.79 -5.83 5.88
C VAL A 154 -19.66 -7.32 6.16
N LYS A 155 -20.51 -8.13 5.52
CA LYS A 155 -20.34 -9.59 5.47
C LYS A 155 -19.87 -9.94 4.07
N ALA A 156 -18.64 -10.44 3.93
CA ALA A 156 -18.12 -10.90 2.65
C ALA A 156 -18.13 -12.43 2.60
N GLN A 157 -18.80 -12.98 1.60
CA GLN A 157 -18.91 -14.42 1.36
C GLN A 157 -17.85 -14.92 0.37
N THR A 158 -17.25 -14.02 -0.40
CA THR A 158 -16.26 -14.35 -1.44
C THR A 158 -14.97 -13.51 -1.32
N SER A 159 -13.89 -13.99 -1.92
CA SER A 159 -12.61 -13.25 -1.99
C SER A 159 -12.74 -11.94 -2.77
N GLU A 160 -13.61 -11.90 -3.77
CA GLU A 160 -13.90 -10.70 -4.56
C GLU A 160 -14.60 -9.63 -3.73
N GLU A 161 -15.65 -10.00 -2.99
CA GLU A 161 -16.36 -9.10 -2.07
C GLU A 161 -15.44 -8.54 -1.00
N PHE A 162 -14.61 -9.41 -0.42
CA PHE A 162 -13.61 -9.02 0.57
C PHE A 162 -12.60 -8.01 -0.02
N THR A 163 -12.10 -8.29 -1.23
CA THR A 163 -11.11 -7.44 -1.89
C THR A 163 -11.69 -6.06 -2.19
N HIS A 164 -12.92 -6.00 -2.70
CA HIS A 164 -13.61 -4.75 -2.98
C HIS A 164 -13.81 -3.90 -1.71
N PHE A 165 -14.22 -4.51 -0.60
CA PHE A 165 -14.31 -3.82 0.68
C PHE A 165 -12.95 -3.30 1.16
N LEU A 166 -11.88 -4.08 0.98
CA LEU A 166 -10.55 -3.69 1.42
C LEU A 166 -9.95 -2.54 0.58
N GLU A 167 -10.45 -2.27 -0.63
CA GLU A 167 -9.97 -1.16 -1.45
C GLU A 167 -10.32 0.20 -0.85
N ASP A 168 -11.54 0.33 -0.30
CA ASP A 168 -12.05 1.57 0.26
C ASP A 168 -12.24 1.54 1.79
N GLY A 169 -11.84 0.45 2.47
CA GLY A 169 -11.97 0.29 3.92
C GLY A 169 -11.26 1.38 4.73
N GLN A 170 -11.90 1.81 5.81
CA GLN A 170 -11.42 2.86 6.71
C GLN A 170 -11.32 2.38 8.16
N TYR A 171 -10.53 3.10 8.94
CA TYR A 171 -10.36 2.85 10.36
C TYR A 171 -11.70 2.75 11.08
N GLY A 172 -11.89 1.66 11.83
CA GLY A 172 -13.12 1.40 12.58
C GLY A 172 -14.20 0.66 11.78
N ASP A 173 -13.99 0.37 10.50
CA ASP A 173 -14.85 -0.56 9.76
C ASP A 173 -14.68 -2.00 10.27
N GLU A 174 -15.69 -2.82 10.02
CA GLU A 174 -15.76 -4.21 10.45
C GLU A 174 -16.11 -5.10 9.26
N ILE A 175 -15.46 -6.26 9.15
CA ILE A 175 -15.76 -7.26 8.14
C ILE A 175 -15.89 -8.64 8.75
N GLU A 176 -16.99 -9.33 8.41
CA GLU A 176 -17.24 -10.71 8.76
C GLU A 176 -17.05 -11.59 7.53
N VAL A 177 -16.24 -12.63 7.65
CA VAL A 177 -15.99 -13.61 6.59
C VAL A 177 -16.17 -15.03 7.14
N PRO A 178 -16.70 -15.98 6.35
CA PRO A 178 -16.98 -17.32 6.83
C PRO A 178 -15.73 -18.12 7.20
N ARG A 179 -14.59 -17.90 6.50
CA ARG A 179 -13.37 -18.70 6.64
C ARG A 179 -12.12 -17.98 6.16
N ILE A 180 -10.95 -18.39 6.64
CA ILE A 180 -9.67 -17.69 6.40
C ILE A 180 -9.23 -17.70 4.93
N GLU A 181 -9.65 -18.68 4.11
CA GLU A 181 -9.22 -18.75 2.71
C GLU A 181 -9.73 -17.56 1.87
N ILE A 182 -10.76 -16.85 2.34
CA ILE A 182 -11.25 -15.63 1.69
C ILE A 182 -10.18 -14.53 1.69
N LEU A 183 -9.30 -14.52 2.69
CA LEU A 183 -8.23 -13.53 2.82
C LEU A 183 -7.11 -13.72 1.79
N GLY A 184 -6.97 -14.91 1.20
CA GLY A 184 -6.00 -15.15 0.13
C GLY A 184 -5.63 -16.60 -0.13
N ASN A 185 -5.03 -16.81 -1.31
CA ASN A 185 -4.55 -18.13 -1.73
C ASN A 185 -3.19 -18.45 -1.09
N GLY A 186 -3.24 -19.19 0.02
CA GLY A 186 -2.07 -19.65 0.76
C GLY A 186 -1.56 -18.66 1.80
N SER A 187 -0.68 -19.13 2.69
CA SER A 187 -0.28 -18.38 3.88
C SER A 187 0.36 -17.03 3.58
N LYS A 188 1.19 -16.92 2.53
CA LYS A 188 1.78 -15.63 2.12
C LYS A 188 0.72 -14.57 1.84
N ALA A 189 -0.33 -14.94 1.11
CA ALA A 189 -1.39 -14.03 0.74
C ALA A 189 -2.22 -13.65 1.96
N CYS A 190 -2.59 -14.61 2.80
CA CYS A 190 -3.32 -14.36 4.04
C CYS A 190 -2.56 -13.42 4.98
N VAL A 191 -1.27 -13.65 5.22
CA VAL A 191 -0.45 -12.76 6.08
C VAL A 191 -0.39 -11.35 5.51
N LYS A 192 -0.23 -11.20 4.19
CA LYS A 192 -0.24 -9.87 3.54
C LYS A 192 -1.58 -9.18 3.75
N THR A 193 -2.69 -9.88 3.57
CA THR A 193 -4.04 -9.34 3.77
C THR A 193 -4.31 -8.95 5.22
N LEU A 194 -3.89 -9.78 6.19
CA LEU A 194 -4.00 -9.46 7.61
C LEU A 194 -3.20 -8.21 7.99
N ASN A 195 -1.99 -8.04 7.44
CA ASN A 195 -1.23 -6.80 7.64
C ASN A 195 -1.97 -5.58 7.07
N ARG A 196 -2.60 -5.70 5.89
CA ARG A 196 -3.40 -4.60 5.31
C ARG A 196 -4.60 -4.23 6.19
N LEU A 197 -5.35 -5.22 6.68
CA LEU A 197 -6.47 -4.98 7.61
C LEU A 197 -6.00 -4.26 8.88
N MET A 198 -4.86 -4.67 9.43
CA MET A 198 -4.21 -4.00 10.56
C MET A 198 -3.82 -2.56 10.24
N HIS A 199 -3.15 -2.30 9.10
CA HIS A 199 -2.77 -0.96 8.66
C HIS A 199 -3.96 -0.05 8.37
N TYR A 200 -5.14 -0.62 8.13
CA TYR A 200 -6.38 0.12 7.92
C TYR A 200 -7.19 0.25 9.22
N GLY A 201 -6.86 -0.51 10.26
CA GLY A 201 -7.60 -0.52 11.52
C GLY A 201 -8.99 -1.14 11.40
N ILE A 202 -9.12 -2.16 10.54
CA ILE A 202 -10.37 -2.87 10.28
C ILE A 202 -10.49 -4.08 11.21
N ARG A 203 -11.65 -4.23 11.86
CA ARG A 203 -11.96 -5.42 12.65
C ARG A 203 -12.34 -6.58 11.75
N LEU A 204 -11.74 -7.74 11.95
CA LEU A 204 -12.02 -8.95 11.19
C LEU A 204 -12.70 -9.99 12.09
N HIS A 205 -13.86 -10.48 11.67
CA HIS A 205 -14.54 -11.62 12.26
C HIS A 205 -14.47 -12.83 11.32
N LEU A 206 -13.83 -13.90 11.77
CA LEU A 206 -13.74 -15.19 11.08
C LEU A 206 -14.70 -16.17 11.75
N GLN A 207 -15.76 -16.57 11.04
CA GLN A 207 -16.82 -17.39 11.62
C GLN A 207 -16.37 -18.82 11.95
N GLN A 208 -15.75 -19.51 10.99
CA GLN A 208 -15.37 -20.92 11.12
C GLN A 208 -14.24 -21.10 12.14
N GLU A 209 -13.22 -20.25 12.12
CA GLU A 209 -12.09 -20.29 13.03
C GLU A 209 -12.42 -19.70 14.41
N GLN A 210 -13.57 -19.04 14.55
CA GLN A 210 -14.00 -18.31 15.76
C GLN A 210 -12.95 -17.29 16.22
N ILE A 211 -12.37 -16.58 15.25
CA ILE A 211 -11.34 -15.57 15.48
C ILE A 211 -11.97 -14.19 15.30
N ASP A 212 -11.72 -13.31 16.26
CA ASP A 212 -12.06 -11.89 16.22
C ASP A 212 -10.78 -11.08 16.38
N LEU A 213 -10.40 -10.34 15.33
CA LEU A 213 -9.20 -9.51 15.32
C LEU A 213 -9.61 -8.04 15.27
N ASP A 214 -9.52 -7.37 16.41
CA ASP A 214 -9.52 -5.92 16.47
C ASP A 214 -8.10 -5.34 16.30
N VAL A 215 -8.01 -4.01 16.29
CA VAL A 215 -6.74 -3.30 16.02
C VAL A 215 -5.65 -3.67 17.05
N GLU A 216 -6.02 -3.87 18.31
CA GLU A 216 -5.07 -4.25 19.37
C GLU A 216 -4.64 -5.72 19.26
N SER A 217 -5.56 -6.60 18.87
CA SER A 217 -5.34 -8.03 18.69
C SER A 217 -4.31 -8.31 17.61
N TYR A 218 -4.29 -7.55 16.51
CA TYR A 218 -3.29 -7.76 15.44
C TYR A 218 -1.85 -7.69 15.95
N LYS A 219 -1.55 -6.88 16.98
CA LYS A 219 -0.19 -6.75 17.53
C LYS A 219 0.36 -8.10 18.03
N ASN A 220 -0.53 -8.92 18.58
CA ASN A 220 -0.19 -10.23 19.14
C ASN A 220 -0.21 -11.32 18.07
N TRP A 221 -1.11 -11.21 17.09
CA TRP A 221 -1.32 -12.23 16.06
C TRP A 221 -0.36 -12.14 14.88
N ILE A 222 0.05 -10.93 14.45
CA ILE A 222 0.93 -10.75 13.29
C ILE A 222 2.27 -11.50 13.42
N PRO A 223 2.97 -11.52 14.57
CA PRO A 223 4.19 -12.31 14.73
C PRO A 223 3.95 -13.81 14.53
N ILE A 224 2.82 -14.33 15.04
CA ILE A 224 2.45 -15.75 14.91
C ILE A 224 2.20 -16.08 13.43
N PHE A 225 1.39 -15.27 12.76
CA PHE A 225 1.10 -15.43 11.34
C PHE A 225 2.36 -15.35 10.47
N ARG A 226 3.28 -14.43 10.78
CA ARG A 226 4.57 -14.32 10.10
C ARG A 226 5.40 -15.61 10.27
N GLN A 227 5.48 -16.14 11.49
CA GLN A 227 6.22 -17.37 11.75
C GLN A 227 5.61 -18.57 11.01
N MET A 228 4.28 -18.67 10.98
CA MET A 228 3.58 -19.72 10.22
C MET A 228 3.88 -19.63 8.73
N TYR A 229 3.88 -18.43 8.16
CA TYR A 229 4.26 -18.20 6.77
C TYR A 229 5.72 -18.65 6.49
N GLU A 230 6.67 -18.33 7.37
CA GLU A 230 8.06 -18.76 7.21
C GLU A 230 8.21 -20.28 7.26
N MET A 231 7.44 -20.95 8.13
CA MET A 231 7.40 -22.41 8.21
C MET A 231 6.85 -23.04 6.92
N ASP A 232 5.75 -22.53 6.40
CA ASP A 232 5.16 -23.03 5.16
C ASP A 232 6.12 -22.87 3.97
N GLU A 233 6.80 -21.73 3.86
CA GLU A 233 7.81 -21.51 2.82
C GLU A 233 8.99 -22.48 2.95
N ALA A 234 9.43 -22.78 4.17
CA ALA A 234 10.49 -23.77 4.40
C ALA A 234 10.06 -25.18 3.97
N ILE A 235 8.83 -25.59 4.31
CA ILE A 235 8.25 -26.87 3.89
C ILE A 235 8.15 -26.94 2.37
N ARG A 236 7.61 -25.90 1.73
CA ARG A 236 7.45 -25.81 0.27
C ARG A 236 8.80 -25.94 -0.45
N LYS A 237 9.83 -25.24 0.04
CA LYS A 237 11.20 -25.35 -0.52
C LYS A 237 11.80 -26.74 -0.36
N LYS A 238 11.57 -27.40 0.79
CA LYS A 238 12.03 -28.77 1.04
C LYS A 238 11.39 -29.76 0.08
N GLN A 239 10.07 -29.69 -0.11
CA GLN A 239 9.34 -30.54 -1.07
C GLN A 239 9.78 -30.28 -2.51
N GLN A 240 9.93 -29.00 -2.89
CA GLN A 240 10.44 -28.64 -4.21
C GLN A 240 11.84 -29.23 -4.45
N LYS A 241 12.74 -29.15 -3.46
CA LYS A 241 14.09 -29.73 -3.57
C LYS A 241 14.04 -31.26 -3.76
N ALA A 242 13.23 -31.96 -2.97
CA ALA A 242 13.06 -33.41 -3.09
C ALA A 242 12.53 -33.81 -4.49
N GLY A 243 11.52 -33.11 -5.00
CA GLY A 243 11.01 -33.36 -6.35
C GLY A 243 12.01 -33.05 -7.47
N ILE A 244 12.86 -32.03 -7.29
CA ILE A 244 13.97 -31.73 -8.21
C ILE A 244 14.99 -32.88 -8.19
N GLU A 245 15.36 -33.38 -7.00
CA GLU A 245 16.30 -34.49 -6.84
C GLU A 245 15.76 -35.77 -7.50
N GLU A 246 14.50 -36.13 -7.25
CA GLU A 246 13.85 -37.28 -7.90
C GLU A 246 13.80 -37.13 -9.43
N ALA A 247 13.44 -35.96 -9.95
CA ALA A 247 13.41 -35.72 -11.39
C ALA A 247 14.81 -35.69 -12.02
N LYS A 248 15.86 -35.35 -11.26
CA LYS A 248 17.26 -35.48 -11.71
C LYS A 248 17.66 -36.96 -11.78
N GLU A 249 17.33 -37.75 -10.77
CA GLU A 249 17.57 -39.20 -10.75
C GLU A 249 16.85 -39.90 -11.92
N GLN A 250 15.62 -39.47 -12.23
CA GLN A 250 14.85 -39.95 -13.39
C GLN A 250 15.33 -39.38 -14.74
N GLY A 251 16.38 -38.56 -14.77
CA GLY A 251 16.94 -37.99 -16.01
C GLY A 251 16.01 -37.02 -16.76
N LYS A 252 14.98 -36.47 -16.09
CA LYS A 252 14.00 -35.55 -16.71
C LYS A 252 14.60 -34.17 -17.00
N TYR A 253 15.61 -33.75 -16.23
CA TYR A 253 16.31 -32.48 -16.46
C TYR A 253 17.25 -32.56 -17.67
N LYS A 254 16.73 -32.20 -18.86
CA LYS A 254 17.50 -32.11 -20.11
C LYS A 254 17.98 -30.69 -20.44
N GLY A 255 17.95 -29.78 -19.46
CA GLY A 255 18.26 -28.37 -19.65
C GLY A 255 17.21 -27.60 -20.45
N ARG A 256 17.53 -26.36 -20.83
CA ARG A 256 16.65 -25.53 -21.65
C ARG A 256 16.50 -26.15 -23.03
N LYS A 257 15.25 -26.42 -23.46
CA LYS A 257 14.97 -26.84 -24.85
C LYS A 257 15.61 -25.85 -25.81
N ARG A 258 16.36 -26.36 -26.79
CA ARG A 258 17.00 -25.54 -27.82
C ARG A 258 15.93 -24.72 -28.55
N LYS A 259 16.26 -23.49 -28.97
CA LYS A 259 15.40 -22.73 -29.89
C LYS A 259 15.21 -23.59 -31.14
N GLY A 260 13.95 -23.91 -31.45
CA GLY A 260 13.58 -24.53 -32.72
C GLY A 260 13.82 -23.51 -33.82
N THR A 261 14.70 -23.86 -34.75
CA THR A 261 14.84 -23.21 -36.05
C THR A 261 14.68 -24.34 -37.05
N ASP A 262 14.00 -24.07 -38.16
CA ASP A 262 13.92 -25.01 -39.27
C ASP A 262 15.34 -25.48 -39.64
N THR A 263 15.53 -26.80 -39.60
CA THR A 263 16.84 -27.44 -39.78
C THR A 263 17.42 -27.13 -41.15
N GLN A 264 16.58 -27.11 -42.18
CA GLN A 264 17.01 -26.88 -43.56
C GLN A 264 17.44 -25.42 -43.74
N LEU A 265 16.62 -24.48 -43.25
CA LEU A 265 16.94 -23.05 -43.26
C LEU A 265 18.22 -22.73 -42.47
N LEU A 266 18.46 -23.43 -41.37
CA LEU A 266 19.68 -23.26 -40.57
C LEU A 266 20.92 -23.77 -41.31
N GLU A 267 20.85 -24.95 -41.92
CA GLU A 267 21.96 -25.53 -42.68
C GLU A 267 22.30 -24.69 -43.92
N ASP A 268 21.29 -24.23 -44.65
CA ASP A 268 21.45 -23.36 -45.82
C ASP A 268 22.06 -21.99 -45.42
N ALA A 269 21.59 -21.39 -44.33
CA ALA A 269 22.14 -20.13 -43.82
C ALA A 269 23.59 -20.28 -43.32
N ILE A 270 23.95 -21.43 -42.72
CA ILE A 270 25.33 -21.68 -42.29
C ILE A 270 26.25 -21.85 -43.51
N ARG A 271 25.84 -22.63 -44.52
CA ARG A 271 26.62 -22.83 -45.76
C ARG A 271 26.87 -21.50 -46.48
N ALA A 272 25.81 -20.74 -46.74
CA ALA A 272 25.91 -19.45 -47.43
C ALA A 272 26.78 -18.44 -46.65
N PHE A 273 26.74 -18.47 -45.32
CA PHE A 273 27.62 -17.65 -44.49
C PHE A 273 29.09 -18.09 -44.57
N GLN A 274 29.38 -19.40 -44.56
CA GLN A 274 30.74 -19.95 -44.66
C GLN A 274 31.37 -19.70 -46.05
N GLU A 275 30.58 -19.78 -47.11
CA GLU A 275 30.97 -19.49 -48.50
C GLU A 275 31.09 -17.98 -48.79
N LYS A 276 30.78 -17.14 -47.80
CA LYS A 276 30.76 -15.66 -47.87
C LYS A 276 29.73 -15.11 -48.87
N GLU A 277 28.70 -15.88 -49.19
CA GLU A 277 27.57 -15.48 -50.04
C GLU A 277 26.50 -14.72 -49.25
N MET A 278 26.49 -14.83 -47.92
CA MET A 278 25.56 -14.17 -47.03
C MET A 278 26.30 -13.51 -45.85
N SER A 279 25.89 -12.30 -45.48
CA SER A 279 26.43 -11.61 -44.31
C SER A 279 25.92 -12.22 -43.00
N LEU A 280 26.63 -11.93 -41.90
CA LEU A 280 26.20 -12.38 -40.57
C LEU A 280 24.82 -11.81 -40.21
N GLU A 281 24.53 -10.54 -40.53
CA GLU A 281 23.26 -9.91 -40.19
C GLU A 281 22.07 -10.55 -40.92
N GLU A 282 22.24 -10.86 -42.20
CA GLU A 282 21.23 -11.57 -43.01
C GLU A 282 20.97 -12.98 -42.48
N ALA A 283 22.02 -13.72 -42.13
CA ALA A 283 21.89 -15.06 -41.58
C ALA A 283 21.18 -15.07 -40.20
N LEU A 284 21.45 -14.07 -39.36
CA LEU A 284 20.78 -13.93 -38.06
C LEU A 284 19.31 -13.53 -38.21
N HIS A 285 19.00 -12.67 -39.18
CA HIS A 285 17.63 -12.30 -39.50
C HIS A 285 16.83 -13.50 -40.05
N LEU A 286 17.42 -14.26 -40.98
CA LEU A 286 16.78 -15.41 -41.61
C LEU A 286 16.51 -16.56 -40.62
N THR A 287 17.48 -16.84 -39.75
CA THR A 287 17.37 -17.94 -38.76
C THR A 287 16.66 -17.53 -37.47
N ASN A 288 16.43 -16.23 -37.26
CA ASN A 288 15.93 -15.63 -36.02
C ASN A 288 16.72 -16.07 -34.76
N LEU A 289 18.04 -16.24 -34.95
CA LEU A 289 18.98 -16.65 -33.91
C LEU A 289 19.80 -15.46 -33.42
N SER A 290 20.25 -15.54 -32.17
CA SER A 290 21.28 -14.62 -31.68
C SER A 290 22.64 -14.99 -32.30
N LYS A 291 23.53 -14.01 -32.43
CA LYS A 291 24.92 -14.20 -32.88
C LYS A 291 25.61 -15.37 -32.17
N SER A 292 25.49 -15.43 -30.83
CA SER A 292 26.04 -16.51 -30.00
C SER A 292 25.42 -17.88 -30.29
N THR A 293 24.12 -17.95 -30.57
CA THR A 293 23.44 -19.21 -30.89
C THR A 293 23.85 -19.70 -32.28
N PHE A 294 23.95 -18.79 -33.25
CA PHE A 294 24.34 -19.10 -34.63
C PHE A 294 25.78 -19.66 -34.70
N TYR A 295 26.77 -18.99 -34.10
CA TYR A 295 28.13 -19.53 -34.04
C TYR A 295 28.25 -20.85 -33.31
N ARG A 296 27.45 -21.08 -32.25
CA ARG A 296 27.41 -22.38 -31.59
C ARG A 296 26.90 -23.47 -32.54
N ARG A 297 25.88 -23.19 -33.36
CA ARG A 297 25.36 -24.14 -34.36
C ARG A 297 26.40 -24.45 -35.44
N ILE A 298 27.17 -23.46 -35.88
CA ILE A 298 28.27 -23.66 -36.84
C ILE A 298 29.32 -24.63 -36.28
N ARG A 299 29.75 -24.44 -35.02
CA ARG A 299 30.72 -25.35 -34.38
C ARG A 299 30.18 -26.77 -34.29
N GLU A 300 28.93 -26.94 -33.87
CA GLU A 300 28.28 -28.25 -33.79
C GLU A 300 28.15 -28.95 -35.16
N GLN A 301 28.00 -28.20 -36.25
CA GLN A 301 27.95 -28.76 -37.61
C GLN A 301 29.32 -29.21 -38.10
N ASN A 302 30.38 -28.50 -37.73
CA ASN A 302 31.76 -28.85 -38.09
C ASN A 302 32.34 -30.00 -37.24
N GLU A 303 31.74 -30.30 -36.09
CA GLU A 303 32.10 -31.41 -35.19
C GLU A 303 31.32 -32.71 -35.49
N ARG A 304 30.37 -32.66 -36.43
CA ARG A 304 29.65 -33.84 -36.97
C ARG A 304 30.40 -34.42 -38.15
#